data_AF-A0A3N5K8H1-F1
#
_entry.id   AF-A0A3N5K8H1-F1
#
_cell.length_a   1.000
_cell.length_b   1.000
_cell.length_c   1.000
_cell.angle_alpha   90.00
_cell.angle_beta   90.00
_cell.angle_gamma   90.00
#
_symmetry.space_group_name_H-M   'P 1'
#
loop_
_entity.id
_entity.type
_entity.pdbx_description
1 polymer ?
#
loop_
_entity_poly.entity_id
_entity_poly.type
_entity_poly.pdbx_seq_one_letter_code
_entity_poly.pdbx_strand_id
1 'polypeptide(L)'
;MISLDDLKTLARPAQTKIVLLVMDGVGGLPRAFDGKTELEAARTPNLDALAAQGTLGLADPVAPGITPGSGPGHLGVFGYDPLQYRIGRGVLEAVGIDAPMGDLDLAARGNFCSVDGQGLITDRRAGRIPTETCVKLCAMLETVRIPDVQVLVKPVREHRFVVLFRGEGLEEGLSETDPQEIGKPPLPVRAELQHATRSADVANQFVAEARKVLA
;
A
#
# COMPACT_ATOMS: atom_id res chain seq x y z
N MET A 1 -12.40 -1.67 21.28
CA MET A 1 -11.44 -2.74 20.95
C MET A 1 -10.56 -2.95 22.17
N ILE A 2 -10.13 -4.18 22.48
CA ILE A 2 -9.18 -4.43 23.58
C ILE A 2 -7.83 -3.84 23.16
N SER A 3 -7.13 -3.12 24.05
CA SER A 3 -5.84 -2.52 23.69
C SER A 3 -4.76 -3.59 23.49
N LEU A 4 -3.69 -3.28 22.74
CA LEU A 4 -2.56 -4.19 22.58
C LEU A 4 -1.90 -4.52 23.94
N ASP A 5 -1.88 -3.57 24.87
CA ASP A 5 -1.32 -3.80 26.20
C ASP A 5 -2.22 -4.73 27.03
N ASP A 6 -3.53 -4.57 26.96
CA ASP A 6 -4.47 -5.51 27.57
C ASP A 6 -4.35 -6.91 26.96
N LEU A 7 -4.23 -7.03 25.63
CA LEU A 7 -4.03 -8.31 24.94
C LEU A 7 -2.77 -9.03 25.42
N LYS A 8 -1.67 -8.30 25.65
CA LYS A 8 -0.44 -8.88 26.21
C LYS A 8 -0.68 -9.48 27.60
N THR A 9 -1.51 -8.86 28.45
CA THR A 9 -1.82 -9.40 29.78
C THR A 9 -2.65 -10.69 29.72
N LEU A 10 -3.40 -10.90 28.64
CA LEU A 10 -4.23 -12.09 28.42
C LEU A 10 -3.47 -13.22 27.71
N ALA A 11 -2.32 -12.90 27.09
CA ALA A 11 -1.51 -13.87 26.35
C ALA A 11 -0.97 -14.96 27.28
N ARG A 12 -1.22 -16.23 26.91
CA ARG A 12 -0.69 -17.40 27.61
C ARG A 12 0.33 -18.12 26.73
N PRO A 13 1.57 -18.33 27.18
CA PRO A 13 2.54 -19.12 26.45
C PRO A 13 2.00 -20.54 26.20
N ALA A 14 2.17 -21.03 24.98
CA ALA A 14 1.82 -22.40 24.61
C ALA A 14 2.98 -23.02 23.82
N GLN A 15 3.15 -24.34 23.95
CA GLN A 15 4.09 -25.12 23.12
C GLN A 15 3.50 -25.50 21.77
N THR A 16 2.24 -25.14 21.50
CA THR A 16 1.54 -25.39 20.25
C THR A 16 1.80 -24.26 19.24
N LYS A 17 1.63 -24.58 17.96
CA LYS A 17 1.71 -23.60 16.87
C LYS A 17 0.31 -23.09 16.53
N ILE A 18 0.21 -21.83 16.15
CA ILE A 18 -1.01 -21.24 15.60
C ILE A 18 -0.90 -21.24 14.08
N VAL A 19 -1.94 -21.72 13.40
CA VAL A 19 -2.10 -21.58 11.96
C VAL A 19 -3.31 -20.67 11.73
N LEU A 20 -3.08 -19.52 11.13
CA LEU A 20 -4.10 -18.59 10.70
C LEU A 20 -4.21 -18.64 9.17
N LEU A 21 -5.36 -19.09 8.66
CA LEU A 21 -5.65 -19.18 7.24
C LEU A 21 -6.64 -18.07 6.86
N VAL A 22 -6.22 -17.17 5.97
CA VAL A 22 -7.08 -16.14 5.38
C VAL A 22 -7.41 -16.53 3.95
N MET A 23 -8.70 -16.71 3.65
CA MET A 23 -9.21 -16.91 2.29
C MET A 23 -9.70 -15.56 1.75
N ASP A 24 -8.90 -14.93 0.89
CA ASP A 24 -9.21 -13.59 0.36
C ASP A 24 -10.54 -13.60 -0.41
N GLY A 25 -11.42 -12.65 -0.11
CA GLY A 25 -12.73 -12.53 -0.74
C GLY A 25 -13.68 -13.70 -0.52
N VAL A 26 -13.51 -14.52 0.52
CA VAL A 26 -14.35 -15.72 0.73
C VAL A 26 -15.82 -15.41 1.04
N GLY A 27 -16.11 -14.22 1.55
CA GLY A 27 -17.48 -13.78 1.82
C GLY A 27 -18.27 -13.63 0.52
N GLY A 28 -19.45 -14.25 0.48
CA GLY A 28 -20.34 -14.26 -0.69
C GLY A 28 -21.75 -13.78 -0.35
N LEU A 29 -22.55 -13.55 -1.40
CA LEU A 29 -23.98 -13.26 -1.26
C LEU A 29 -24.81 -14.43 -1.80
N PRO A 30 -26.02 -14.65 -1.27
CA PRO A 30 -26.93 -15.66 -1.80
C PRO A 30 -27.17 -15.49 -3.31
N ARG A 31 -26.92 -16.54 -4.07
CA ARG A 31 -27.17 -16.57 -5.52
C ARG A 31 -28.67 -16.67 -5.80
N ALA A 32 -29.13 -15.99 -6.84
CA ALA A 32 -30.55 -15.88 -7.15
C ALA A 32 -31.26 -17.21 -7.47
N PHE A 33 -30.53 -18.22 -7.95
CA PHE A 33 -31.14 -19.46 -8.47
C PHE A 33 -31.26 -20.59 -7.44
N ASP A 34 -30.49 -20.57 -6.34
CA ASP A 34 -30.55 -21.61 -5.31
C ASP A 34 -30.41 -21.08 -3.87
N GLY A 35 -30.27 -19.77 -3.69
CA GLY A 35 -30.20 -19.12 -2.38
C GLY A 35 -28.92 -19.38 -1.59
N LYS A 36 -27.95 -20.10 -2.16
CA LYS A 36 -26.65 -20.39 -1.53
C LYS A 36 -25.63 -19.33 -1.90
N THR A 37 -24.72 -19.04 -0.98
CA THR A 37 -23.44 -18.37 -1.27
C THR A 37 -22.51 -19.30 -2.07
N GLU A 38 -21.45 -18.73 -2.64
CA GLU A 38 -20.41 -19.47 -3.35
C GLU A 38 -19.76 -20.55 -2.47
N LEU A 39 -19.49 -20.23 -1.19
CA LEU A 39 -18.89 -21.16 -0.24
C LEU A 39 -19.84 -22.32 0.11
N GLU A 40 -21.13 -22.05 0.31
CA GLU A 40 -22.15 -23.07 0.59
C GLU A 40 -22.43 -23.99 -0.61
N ALA A 41 -22.23 -23.50 -1.82
CA ALA A 41 -22.36 -24.29 -3.03
C ALA A 41 -21.12 -25.17 -3.31
N ALA A 42 -19.96 -24.78 -2.79
CA ALA A 42 -18.70 -25.48 -2.99
C ALA A 42 -18.64 -26.78 -2.17
N ARG A 43 -18.04 -27.83 -2.74
CA ARG A 43 -17.77 -29.07 -2.03
C ARG A 43 -16.50 -28.89 -1.17
N THR A 44 -16.65 -28.66 0.13
CA THR A 44 -15.53 -28.30 1.03
C THR A 44 -15.35 -29.27 2.22
N PRO A 45 -15.21 -30.59 1.99
CA PRO A 45 -15.26 -31.60 3.06
C PRO A 45 -14.22 -31.41 4.17
N ASN A 46 -13.07 -30.81 3.86
CA ASN A 46 -12.05 -30.50 4.85
C ASN A 46 -12.42 -29.30 5.74
N LEU A 47 -13.03 -28.25 5.16
CA LEU A 47 -13.54 -27.11 5.94
C LEU A 47 -14.75 -27.54 6.77
N ASP A 48 -15.63 -28.37 6.20
CA ASP A 48 -16.78 -28.95 6.92
C ASP A 48 -16.31 -29.78 8.13
N ALA A 49 -15.28 -30.61 7.96
CA ALA A 49 -14.72 -31.40 9.05
C ALA A 49 -14.08 -30.54 10.16
N LEU A 50 -13.37 -29.47 9.78
CA LEU A 50 -12.81 -28.51 10.74
C LEU A 50 -13.91 -27.75 11.49
N ALA A 51 -14.96 -27.32 10.78
CA ALA A 51 -16.12 -26.65 11.36
C ALA A 51 -16.84 -27.55 12.38
N ALA A 52 -17.02 -28.83 12.07
CA ALA A 52 -17.69 -29.79 12.93
C ALA A 52 -16.91 -30.15 14.21
N GLN A 53 -15.58 -30.02 14.18
CA GLN A 53 -14.70 -30.31 15.33
C GLN A 53 -14.27 -29.05 16.10
N GLY A 54 -14.58 -27.86 15.56
CA GLY A 54 -14.09 -26.58 16.04
C GLY A 54 -15.19 -25.68 16.60
N THR A 55 -14.96 -24.37 16.52
CA THR A 55 -15.92 -23.34 16.89
C THR A 55 -16.05 -22.37 15.73
N LEU A 56 -17.29 -21.99 15.42
CA LEU A 56 -17.61 -21.05 14.35
C LEU A 56 -18.00 -19.70 14.93
N GLY A 57 -17.78 -18.66 14.13
CA GLY A 57 -18.15 -17.30 14.45
C GLY A 57 -18.12 -16.43 13.19
N LEU A 58 -18.58 -15.19 13.34
CA LEU A 58 -18.46 -14.15 12.33
C LEU A 58 -17.37 -13.18 12.77
N ALA A 59 -16.63 -12.65 11.81
CA ALA A 59 -15.61 -11.64 12.04
C ALA A 59 -15.85 -10.45 11.11
N ASP A 60 -15.89 -9.25 11.70
CA ASP A 60 -15.83 -7.99 11.00
C ASP A 60 -14.38 -7.49 11.05
N PRO A 61 -13.57 -7.60 9.98
CA PRO A 61 -12.14 -7.27 10.04
C PRO A 61 -11.85 -5.79 10.36
N VAL A 62 -12.83 -4.89 10.17
CA VAL A 62 -12.70 -3.46 10.46
C VAL A 62 -13.77 -3.02 11.45
N ALA A 63 -15.03 -3.01 11.01
CA ALA A 63 -16.20 -2.77 11.85
C ALA A 63 -17.47 -3.19 11.09
N PRO A 64 -18.60 -3.41 11.79
CA PRO A 64 -19.89 -3.68 11.15
C PRO A 64 -20.23 -2.63 10.09
N GLY A 65 -20.53 -3.09 8.87
CA GLY A 65 -20.90 -2.22 7.75
C GLY A 65 -19.75 -1.52 7.04
N ILE A 66 -18.48 -1.76 7.42
CA ILE A 66 -17.31 -1.21 6.72
C ILE A 66 -16.70 -2.28 5.83
N THR A 67 -16.74 -2.08 4.52
CA THR A 67 -16.06 -2.94 3.55
C THR A 67 -14.54 -2.74 3.64
N PRO A 68 -13.76 -3.77 4.03
CA PRO A 68 -12.32 -3.64 4.15
C PRO A 68 -11.64 -3.66 2.78
N GLY A 69 -10.62 -2.81 2.61
CA GLY A 69 -9.53 -3.10 1.67
C GLY A 69 -8.51 -4.06 2.31
N SER A 70 -7.63 -4.66 1.50
CA SER A 70 -6.69 -5.69 1.99
C SER A 70 -5.80 -5.20 3.15
N GLY A 71 -5.37 -3.92 3.15
CA GLY A 71 -4.57 -3.35 4.24
C GLY A 71 -5.31 -3.34 5.59
N PRO A 72 -6.39 -2.55 5.75
CA PRO A 72 -7.21 -2.54 6.95
C PRO A 72 -7.73 -3.93 7.37
N GLY A 73 -8.10 -4.78 6.40
CA GLY A 73 -8.59 -6.13 6.69
C GLY A 73 -7.52 -7.02 7.34
N HIS A 74 -6.28 -7.00 6.85
CA HIS A 74 -5.20 -7.77 7.47
C HIS A 74 -4.80 -7.22 8.83
N LEU A 75 -4.80 -5.89 9.02
CA LEU A 75 -4.50 -5.29 10.32
C LEU A 75 -5.46 -5.78 11.42
N GLY A 76 -6.76 -5.77 11.14
CA GLY A 76 -7.76 -6.29 12.08
C GLY A 76 -7.58 -7.77 12.39
N VAL A 77 -7.27 -8.58 11.38
CA VAL A 77 -6.96 -10.02 11.56
C VAL A 77 -5.71 -10.23 12.44
N PHE A 78 -4.70 -9.36 12.33
CA PHE A 78 -3.50 -9.40 13.17
C PHE A 78 -3.67 -8.73 14.55
N GLY A 79 -4.87 -8.24 14.88
CA GLY A 79 -5.18 -7.66 16.19
C GLY A 79 -4.85 -6.17 16.34
N TYR A 80 -4.49 -5.49 15.26
CA TYR A 80 -4.34 -4.03 15.24
C TYR A 80 -5.67 -3.36 14.94
N ASP A 81 -5.97 -2.25 15.59
CA ASP A 81 -7.14 -1.43 15.24
C ASP A 81 -6.89 -0.72 13.89
N PRO A 82 -7.58 -1.09 12.80
CA PRO A 82 -7.33 -0.51 11.48
C PRO A 82 -7.80 0.94 11.35
N LEU A 83 -8.58 1.46 12.31
CA LEU A 83 -8.96 2.87 12.37
C LEU A 83 -7.88 3.73 13.04
N GLN A 84 -7.11 3.13 13.96
CA GLN A 84 -5.99 3.77 14.64
C GLN A 84 -4.69 3.61 13.83
N TYR A 85 -4.34 2.39 13.45
CA TYR A 85 -3.11 2.06 12.74
C TYR A 85 -3.38 2.13 11.23
N ARG A 86 -3.11 3.28 10.65
CA ARG A 86 -3.26 3.50 9.21
C ARG A 86 -1.91 3.34 8.54
N ILE A 87 -1.78 2.35 7.67
CA ILE A 87 -0.58 2.17 6.85
C ILE A 87 -0.82 2.82 5.49
N GLY A 88 0.03 3.79 5.15
CA GLY A 88 0.01 4.45 3.85
C GLY A 88 0.34 3.48 2.69
N ARG A 89 -0.23 3.73 1.51
CA ARG A 89 0.00 2.89 0.31
C ARG A 89 1.47 2.80 -0.09
N GLY A 90 2.24 3.86 0.13
CA GLY A 90 3.68 3.86 -0.15
C GLY A 90 4.43 2.81 0.69
N VAL A 91 4.11 2.72 1.97
CA VAL A 91 4.71 1.71 2.88
C VAL A 91 4.30 0.31 2.47
N LEU A 92 3.01 0.09 2.12
CA LEU A 92 2.55 -1.22 1.66
C LEU A 92 3.25 -1.70 0.38
N GLU A 93 3.45 -0.82 -0.60
CA GLU A 93 4.18 -1.15 -1.82
C GLU A 93 5.67 -1.42 -1.54
N ALA A 94 6.30 -0.64 -0.66
CA ALA A 94 7.68 -0.85 -0.25
C ALA A 94 7.88 -2.22 0.42
N VAL A 95 7.04 -2.55 1.40
CA VAL A 95 7.09 -3.84 2.09
C VAL A 95 6.75 -4.99 1.14
N GLY A 96 5.82 -4.78 0.18
CA GLY A 96 5.44 -5.80 -0.79
C GLY A 96 6.56 -6.26 -1.74
N ILE A 97 7.67 -5.52 -1.81
CA ILE A 97 8.87 -5.89 -2.58
C ILE A 97 10.11 -6.05 -1.69
N ASP A 98 9.92 -6.18 -0.37
CA ASP A 98 11.00 -6.26 0.62
C ASP A 98 12.00 -5.09 0.53
N ALA A 99 11.51 -3.88 0.22
CA ALA A 99 12.35 -2.69 0.21
C ALA A 99 12.89 -2.41 1.63
N PRO A 100 14.15 -2.00 1.79
CA PRO A 100 14.78 -1.82 3.09
C PRO A 100 14.26 -0.55 3.77
N MET A 101 13.13 -0.68 4.47
CA MET A 101 12.45 0.38 5.22
C MET A 101 13.03 0.55 6.63
N GLY A 102 13.00 1.77 7.15
CA GLY A 102 13.30 2.12 8.54
C GLY A 102 12.48 3.32 9.01
N ASP A 103 12.63 3.68 10.29
CA ASP A 103 11.76 4.66 10.97
C ASP A 103 11.88 6.11 10.43
N LEU A 104 12.92 6.39 9.65
CA LEU A 104 13.17 7.70 9.02
C LEU A 104 12.74 7.74 7.55
N ASP A 105 12.02 6.71 7.08
CA ASP A 105 11.62 6.61 5.68
C ASP A 105 10.20 7.12 5.45
N LEU A 106 10.09 8.09 4.55
CA LEU A 106 8.84 8.43 3.89
C LEU A 106 8.75 7.67 2.57
N ALA A 107 7.79 6.75 2.48
CA ALA A 107 7.56 5.94 1.28
C ALA A 107 6.44 6.53 0.42
N ALA A 108 6.69 6.64 -0.89
CA ALA A 108 5.69 7.02 -1.87
C ALA A 108 5.67 6.03 -3.04
N ARG A 109 4.47 5.67 -3.48
CA ARG A 109 4.28 4.91 -4.72
C ARG A 109 4.41 5.87 -5.90
N GLY A 110 5.19 5.47 -6.89
CA GLY A 110 5.36 6.19 -8.14
C GLY A 110 4.86 5.41 -9.36
N ASN A 111 4.45 6.15 -10.38
CA ASN A 111 4.18 5.64 -11.72
C ASN A 111 5.02 6.44 -12.73
N PHE A 112 5.68 5.77 -13.66
CA PHE A 112 6.15 6.41 -14.88
C PHE A 112 4.96 6.76 -15.77
N CYS A 113 4.94 8.00 -16.27
CA CYS A 113 3.95 8.49 -17.21
C CYS A 113 4.64 9.14 -18.42
N SER A 114 3.91 9.23 -19.53
CA SER A 114 4.35 9.96 -20.72
C SER A 114 3.78 11.37 -20.71
N VAL A 115 4.61 12.34 -21.06
CA VAL A 115 4.23 13.76 -21.23
C VAL A 115 4.54 14.23 -22.64
N ASP A 116 3.78 15.20 -23.15
CA ASP A 116 4.07 15.86 -24.43
C ASP A 116 5.07 17.02 -24.27
N GLY A 117 5.39 17.70 -25.39
CA GLY A 117 6.29 18.85 -25.39
C GLY A 117 5.77 20.09 -24.64
N GLN A 118 4.49 20.10 -24.23
CA GLN A 118 3.91 21.13 -23.36
C GLN A 118 3.90 20.71 -21.89
N GLY A 119 4.38 19.50 -21.57
CA GLY A 119 4.39 18.94 -20.23
C GLY A 119 3.04 18.36 -19.78
N LEU A 120 2.11 18.14 -20.71
CA LEU A 120 0.81 17.56 -20.41
C LEU A 120 0.88 16.04 -20.47
N ILE A 121 0.25 15.36 -19.52
CA ILE A 121 0.25 13.89 -19.45
C ILE A 121 -0.55 13.33 -20.63
N THR A 122 0.10 12.51 -21.46
CA THR A 122 -0.53 11.80 -22.59
C THR A 122 -0.90 10.37 -22.24
N ASP A 123 -0.13 9.73 -21.35
CA ASP A 123 -0.44 8.42 -20.80
C ASP A 123 0.06 8.31 -19.36
N ARG A 124 -0.87 8.15 -18.40
CA ARG A 124 -0.60 8.03 -16.97
C ARG A 124 0.19 6.76 -16.58
N ARG A 125 0.34 5.81 -17.50
CA ARG A 125 1.02 4.51 -17.29
C ARG A 125 2.15 4.27 -18.26
N ALA A 126 2.50 5.26 -19.09
CA ALA A 126 3.55 5.16 -20.10
C ALA A 126 3.43 3.89 -20.97
N GLY A 127 2.23 3.56 -21.45
CA GLY A 127 1.96 2.37 -22.25
C GLY A 127 2.16 1.04 -21.53
N ARG A 128 2.26 1.05 -20.19
CA ARG A 128 2.72 -0.07 -19.37
C ARG A 128 4.06 -0.61 -19.87
N ILE A 129 5.08 0.24 -19.87
CA ILE A 129 6.45 -0.14 -20.20
C ILE A 129 6.83 -1.48 -19.54
N PRO A 130 7.67 -2.31 -20.20
CA PRO A 130 8.20 -3.52 -19.59
C PRO A 130 8.95 -3.22 -18.28
N THR A 131 8.93 -4.17 -17.34
CA THR A 131 9.59 -4.02 -16.03
C THR A 131 11.09 -3.76 -16.19
N GLU A 132 11.73 -4.31 -17.22
CA GLU A 132 13.14 -4.09 -17.54
C GLU A 132 13.44 -2.63 -17.87
N THR A 133 12.51 -1.93 -18.52
CA THR A 133 12.61 -0.50 -18.78
C THR A 133 12.45 0.28 -17.48
N CYS A 134 11.47 -0.10 -16.65
CA CYS A 134 11.27 0.52 -15.34
C CYS A 134 12.50 0.39 -14.43
N VAL A 135 13.18 -0.76 -14.42
CA VAL A 135 14.44 -0.97 -13.69
C VAL A 135 15.49 0.07 -14.10
N LYS A 136 15.65 0.30 -15.41
CA LYS A 136 16.62 1.29 -15.93
C LYS A 136 16.25 2.71 -15.52
N LEU A 137 14.97 3.08 -15.64
CA LEU A 137 14.49 4.41 -15.24
C LEU A 137 14.63 4.62 -13.72
N CYS A 138 14.36 3.61 -12.89
CA CYS A 138 14.59 3.68 -11.45
C CYS A 138 16.07 3.90 -11.12
N ALA A 139 16.98 3.20 -11.81
CA ALA A 139 18.41 3.41 -11.63
C ALA A 139 18.85 4.83 -12.00
N MET A 140 18.24 5.43 -13.02
CA MET A 140 18.46 6.85 -13.33
C MET A 140 17.96 7.75 -12.20
N LEU A 141 16.76 7.49 -11.67
CA LEU A 141 16.21 8.27 -10.55
C LEU A 141 17.00 8.14 -9.24
N GLU A 142 17.67 6.99 -8.99
CA GLU A 142 18.58 6.84 -7.84
C GLU A 142 19.81 7.76 -7.92
N THR A 143 20.08 8.40 -9.07
CA THR A 143 21.14 9.43 -9.19
C THR A 143 20.73 10.79 -8.65
N VAL A 144 19.43 11.04 -8.41
CA VAL A 144 18.93 12.30 -7.85
C VAL A 144 19.54 12.51 -6.46
N ARG A 145 19.93 13.76 -6.18
CA ARG A 145 20.51 14.18 -4.90
C ARG A 145 19.66 15.27 -4.29
N ILE A 146 19.26 15.06 -3.05
CA ILE A 146 18.51 16.01 -2.23
C ILE A 146 19.33 16.21 -0.96
N PRO A 147 19.63 17.47 -0.56
CA PRO A 147 20.37 17.73 0.67
C PRO A 147 19.73 17.04 1.88
N ASP A 148 20.57 16.40 2.70
CA ASP A 148 20.18 15.73 3.96
C ASP A 148 19.11 14.63 3.83
N VAL A 149 18.83 14.16 2.61
CA VAL A 149 17.85 13.11 2.32
C VAL A 149 18.46 12.09 1.35
N GLN A 150 18.53 10.83 1.79
CA GLN A 150 18.86 9.73 0.91
C GLN A 150 17.60 9.31 0.13
N VAL A 151 17.75 9.16 -1.19
CA VAL A 151 16.67 8.71 -2.08
C VAL A 151 16.97 7.29 -2.53
N LEU A 152 16.02 6.37 -2.32
CA LEU A 152 16.07 5.01 -2.84
C LEU A 152 14.88 4.80 -3.77
N VAL A 153 15.09 4.28 -4.97
CA VAL A 153 14.02 4.07 -5.96
C VAL A 153 14.04 2.62 -6.41
N LYS A 154 12.98 1.87 -6.11
CA LYS A 154 12.89 0.45 -6.41
C LYS A 154 11.76 0.15 -7.40
N PRO A 155 12.05 -0.59 -8.49
CA PRO A 155 11.02 -1.00 -9.43
C PRO A 155 10.08 -2.00 -8.75
N VAL A 156 8.79 -1.93 -9.09
CA VAL A 156 7.78 -2.88 -8.61
C VAL A 156 7.35 -3.78 -9.77
N ARG A 157 6.60 -3.23 -10.74
CA ARG A 157 6.13 -3.95 -11.93
C ARG A 157 5.68 -2.97 -13.00
N GLU A 158 6.07 -3.24 -14.24
CA GLU A 158 5.78 -2.37 -15.38
C GLU A 158 6.18 -0.92 -15.03
N HIS A 159 5.35 0.07 -15.32
CA HIS A 159 5.52 1.49 -14.98
C HIS A 159 5.59 1.83 -13.48
N ARG A 160 5.37 0.88 -12.56
CA ARG A 160 5.27 1.16 -11.12
C ARG A 160 6.61 1.03 -10.43
N PHE A 161 6.87 1.95 -9.51
CA PHE A 161 8.02 1.94 -8.64
C PHE A 161 7.61 2.44 -7.25
N VAL A 162 8.49 2.27 -6.28
CA VAL A 162 8.40 2.90 -4.97
C VAL A 162 9.64 3.76 -4.77
N VAL A 163 9.45 4.95 -4.19
CA VAL A 163 10.54 5.82 -3.74
C VAL A 163 10.50 5.93 -2.23
N LEU A 164 11.65 5.75 -1.60
CA LEU A 164 11.89 5.98 -0.19
C LEU A 164 12.75 7.23 -0.04
N PHE A 165 12.23 8.21 0.69
CA PHE A 165 12.99 9.36 1.15
C PHE A 165 13.40 9.11 2.58
N ARG A 166 14.69 8.94 2.82
CA ARG A 166 15.26 8.68 4.14
C ARG A 166 15.91 9.94 4.68
N GLY A 167 15.38 10.46 5.78
CA GLY A 167 15.93 11.64 6.45
C GLY A 167 15.09 12.06 7.65
N GLU A 168 15.66 12.90 8.51
CA GLU A 168 14.95 13.39 9.69
C GLU A 168 13.81 14.36 9.32
N GLY A 169 12.71 14.31 10.08
CA GLY A 169 11.58 15.24 9.91
C GLY A 169 10.81 15.07 8.61
N LEU A 170 10.83 13.86 8.03
CA LEU A 170 9.98 13.50 6.90
C LEU A 170 8.73 12.78 7.41
N GLU A 171 7.59 13.44 7.26
CA GLU A 171 6.29 12.97 7.75
C GLU A 171 5.28 12.83 6.60
N GLU A 172 4.25 12.00 6.82
CA GLU A 172 3.11 11.85 5.90
C GLU A 172 2.16 13.05 5.93
N GLY A 173 1.09 13.01 5.12
CA GLY A 173 0.15 14.14 4.97
C GLY A 173 0.44 14.99 3.74
N LEU A 174 0.71 14.32 2.61
CA LEU A 174 1.03 14.94 1.32
C LEU A 174 -0.06 14.63 0.28
N SER A 175 -0.32 15.59 -0.60
CA SER A 175 -1.20 15.40 -1.75
C SER A 175 -0.54 14.56 -2.86
N GLU A 176 -1.35 14.00 -3.76
CA GLU A 176 -0.88 13.26 -4.94
C GLU A 176 -0.39 14.20 -6.06
N THR A 177 0.53 13.73 -6.90
CA THR A 177 1.00 14.45 -8.10
C THR A 177 0.23 14.10 -9.38
N ASP A 178 -0.47 12.96 -9.40
CA ASP A 178 -1.24 12.51 -10.56
C ASP A 178 -2.60 13.23 -10.56
N PRO A 179 -2.91 14.07 -11.57
CA PRO A 179 -4.20 14.77 -11.66
C PRO A 179 -5.37 13.83 -11.97
N GLN A 180 -5.10 12.54 -12.14
CA GLN A 180 -6.03 11.48 -12.50
C GLN A 180 -6.64 11.60 -13.90
N GLU A 181 -6.19 12.56 -14.70
CA GLU A 181 -6.68 12.87 -16.03
C GLU A 181 -5.51 13.08 -17.02
N ILE A 182 -5.71 12.74 -18.29
CA ILE A 182 -4.81 13.09 -19.38
C ILE A 182 -5.04 14.55 -19.82
N GLY A 183 -4.07 15.16 -20.50
CA GLY A 183 -4.16 16.55 -20.96
C GLY A 183 -3.97 17.59 -19.87
N LYS A 184 -3.61 17.16 -18.64
CA LYS A 184 -3.25 18.03 -17.53
C LYS A 184 -1.77 17.84 -17.17
N PRO A 185 -1.09 18.88 -16.66
CA PRO A 185 0.26 18.73 -16.12
C PRO A 185 0.22 17.96 -14.79
N PRO A 186 1.31 17.28 -14.39
CA PRO A 186 1.44 16.75 -13.04
C PRO A 186 1.31 17.86 -12.01
N LEU A 187 0.59 17.59 -10.93
CA LEU A 187 0.35 18.54 -9.84
C LEU A 187 1.60 18.67 -8.96
N PRO A 188 1.86 19.86 -8.38
CA PRO A 188 2.85 19.98 -7.31
C PRO A 188 2.37 19.23 -6.06
N VAL A 189 3.32 18.65 -5.32
CA VAL A 189 3.02 18.05 -4.02
C VAL A 189 2.72 19.17 -3.03
N ARG A 190 1.61 19.07 -2.29
CA ARG A 190 1.24 20.00 -1.22
C ARG A 190 1.23 19.26 0.09
N ALA A 191 1.70 19.92 1.14
CA ALA A 191 1.47 19.47 2.50
C ALA A 191 0.00 19.73 2.86
N GLU A 192 -0.74 18.65 3.15
CA GLU A 192 -2.10 18.72 3.67
C GLU A 192 -2.10 18.94 5.18
N LEU A 193 -0.98 18.61 5.84
CA LEU A 193 -0.74 18.82 7.26
C LEU A 193 0.47 19.72 7.46
N GLN A 194 0.43 20.59 8.47
CA GLN A 194 1.48 21.59 8.72
C GLN A 194 2.86 20.96 8.95
N HIS A 195 2.92 19.82 9.62
CA HIS A 195 4.19 19.12 9.89
C HIS A 195 4.81 18.49 8.62
N ALA A 196 4.03 18.32 7.54
CA ALA A 196 4.47 17.67 6.30
C ALA A 196 5.15 18.63 5.30
N THR A 197 5.34 19.91 5.63
CA THR A 197 5.91 20.91 4.71
C THR A 197 7.29 20.49 4.17
N ARG A 198 8.19 20.04 5.05
CA ARG A 198 9.52 19.57 4.65
C ARG A 198 9.42 18.41 3.66
N SER A 199 8.53 17.46 3.91
CA SER A 199 8.29 16.32 3.03
C SER A 199 7.79 16.76 1.64
N ALA A 200 6.90 17.76 1.59
CA ALA A 200 6.40 18.30 0.33
C ALA A 200 7.52 18.96 -0.49
N ASP A 201 8.41 19.71 0.18
CA ASP A 201 9.56 20.35 -0.47
C ASP A 201 10.52 19.32 -1.05
N VAL A 202 10.86 18.28 -0.27
CA VAL A 202 11.69 17.15 -0.72
C VAL A 202 11.06 16.44 -1.91
N ALA A 203 9.76 16.13 -1.85
CA ALA A 203 9.07 15.44 -2.93
C ALA A 203 9.00 16.30 -4.21
N ASN A 204 8.76 17.61 -4.08
CA ASN A 204 8.77 18.53 -5.22
C ASN A 204 10.17 18.67 -5.83
N GLN A 205 11.22 18.74 -5.00
CA GLN A 205 12.60 18.75 -5.47
C GLN A 205 12.94 17.45 -6.20
N PHE A 206 12.53 16.30 -5.67
CA PHE A 206 12.68 15.01 -6.34
C PHE A 206 12.02 15.01 -7.71
N VAL A 207 10.76 15.46 -7.82
CA VAL A 207 10.03 15.54 -9.09
C VAL A 207 10.72 16.47 -10.08
N ALA A 208 11.22 17.62 -9.63
CA ALA A 208 11.93 18.58 -10.48
C ALA A 208 13.24 18.00 -11.03
N GLU A 209 14.04 17.33 -10.21
CA GLU A 209 15.28 16.66 -10.66
C GLU A 209 14.99 15.42 -11.51
N ALA A 210 13.98 14.62 -11.15
CA ALA A 210 13.54 13.47 -11.92
C ALA A 210 13.18 13.84 -13.36
N ARG A 211 12.48 14.98 -13.56
CA ARG A 211 12.18 15.49 -14.90
C ARG A 211 13.42 15.80 -15.73
N LYS A 212 14.49 16.30 -15.12
CA LYS A 212 15.75 16.60 -15.82
C LYS A 212 16.49 15.32 -16.21
N VAL A 213 16.48 14.33 -15.32
CA VAL A 213 17.19 13.06 -15.51
C VAL A 213 16.49 12.16 -16.53
N LEU A 214 15.15 12.20 -16.59
CA LEU A 214 14.35 11.37 -17.49
C LEU A 214 14.07 12.01 -18.87
N ALA A 215 14.41 13.29 -19.06
CA ALA A 215 14.20 14.04 -20.30
C ALA A 215 15.17 13.63 -21.43
#